data_AF-A0A0Q8XIZ9-F1
#
_entry.id   AF-A0A0Q8XIZ9-F1
#
_cell.length_a   1.000
_cell.length_b   1.000
_cell.length_c   1.000
_cell.angle_alpha   90.00
_cell.angle_beta   90.00
_cell.angle_gamma   90.00
#
_symmetry.space_group_name_H-M   'P 1'
#
loop_
_entity.id
_entity.type
_entity.pdbx_description
1 polymer ?
#
loop_
_entity_poly.entity_id
_entity_poly.type
_entity_poly.pdbx_seq_one_letter_code
_entity_poly.pdbx_strand_id
1 'polypeptide(L)'
;MSGYVVTTDNGNDHRNFFMVNNADPKSACAEINRFMKLNNAVALAPMSDTTLDHFQVVAGTPWLFTTLHSPTGKVTSSQFP
;
A
#
# COMPACT_ATOMS: atom_id res chain seq x y z
N MET A 1 -16.79 5.51 -4.25
CA MET A 1 -15.84 4.56 -4.85
C MET A 1 -15.32 3.69 -3.71
N SER A 2 -14.44 2.72 -3.92
CA SER A 2 -13.82 2.03 -2.78
C SER A 2 -12.37 1.81 -3.13
N GLY A 3 -11.46 2.24 -2.26
CA GLY A 3 -10.04 1.95 -2.39
C GLY A 3 -9.66 0.71 -1.59
N TYR A 4 -8.41 0.29 -1.66
CA TYR A 4 -7.87 -0.78 -0.81
C TYR A 4 -6.52 -0.40 -0.21
N VAL A 5 -6.28 -0.87 1.02
CA VAL A 5 -4.93 -0.98 1.55
C VAL A 5 -4.31 -2.26 0.99
N VAL A 6 -3.13 -2.15 0.39
CA VAL A 6 -2.38 -3.26 -0.18
C VAL A 6 -1.02 -3.33 0.49
N THR A 7 -0.54 -4.54 0.80
CA THR A 7 0.80 -4.72 1.35
C THR A 7 1.70 -5.50 0.40
N THR A 8 3.00 -5.20 0.42
CA THR A 8 4.04 -6.03 -0.19
C THR A 8 5.06 -6.40 0.88
N ASP A 9 5.59 -7.61 0.78
CA ASP A 9 6.75 -8.04 1.56
C ASP A 9 8.01 -7.85 0.71
N ASN A 10 8.95 -7.03 1.18
CA ASN A 10 10.21 -6.82 0.48
C ASN A 10 11.36 -7.68 1.05
N GLY A 11 11.04 -8.65 1.91
CA GLY A 11 12.00 -9.51 2.60
C GLY A 11 12.43 -8.98 3.96
N ASN A 12 12.85 -9.95 4.81
CA ASN A 12 13.35 -9.96 6.20
C ASN A 12 12.87 -8.92 7.22
N ASP A 13 12.61 -7.67 6.85
CA ASP A 13 12.29 -6.59 7.80
C ASP A 13 11.54 -5.40 7.17
N HIS A 14 11.26 -5.42 5.86
CA HIS A 14 10.68 -4.29 5.15
C HIS A 14 9.27 -4.63 4.68
N ARG A 15 8.27 -3.93 5.21
CA ARG A 15 6.89 -4.05 4.75
C ARG A 15 6.40 -2.71 4.21
N ASN A 16 5.88 -2.74 2.98
CA ASN A 16 5.20 -1.59 2.42
C ASN A 16 3.69 -1.79 2.55
N PHE A 17 3.01 -0.68 2.78
CA PHE A 17 1.57 -0.54 2.72
C PHE A 17 1.26 0.56 1.73
N PHE A 18 0.32 0.31 0.84
CA PHE A 18 -0.10 1.22 -0.20
C PHE A 18 -1.58 1.48 -0.02
N MET A 19 -1.99 2.73 -0.17
CA MET A 19 -3.39 3.09 -0.38
C MET A 19 -3.59 3.25 -1.89
N VAL A 20 -4.56 2.51 -2.44
CA VAL A 20 -4.86 2.53 -3.88
C VAL A 20 -6.34 2.75 -4.10
N ASN A 21 -6.68 3.59 -5.08
CA ASN A 21 -8.05 3.94 -5.43
C ASN A 21 -8.58 3.02 -6.55
N ASN A 22 -8.69 1.72 -6.27
CA ASN A 22 -9.20 0.72 -7.22
C ASN A 22 -10.43 0.02 -6.66
N ALA A 23 -11.45 -0.14 -7.51
CA ALA A 23 -12.77 -0.65 -7.13
C ALA A 23 -12.79 -2.10 -6.62
N ASP A 24 -11.75 -2.88 -6.89
CA ASP A 24 -11.67 -4.28 -6.48
C ASP A 24 -10.24 -4.65 -6.02
N PRO A 25 -10.09 -5.65 -5.14
CA PRO A 25 -8.81 -5.98 -4.53
C PRO A 25 -7.81 -6.57 -5.52
N LYS A 26 -8.27 -7.23 -6.61
CA LYS A 26 -7.38 -7.79 -7.63
C LYS A 26 -6.74 -6.68 -8.45
N SER A 27 -7.52 -5.68 -8.86
CA SER A 27 -7.02 -4.49 -9.54
C SER A 27 -6.07 -3.70 -8.64
N ALA A 28 -6.38 -3.55 -7.34
CA ALA A 28 -5.48 -2.92 -6.38
C ALA A 28 -4.12 -3.64 -6.28
N CYS A 29 -4.12 -4.97 -6.11
CA CYS A 29 -2.90 -5.78 -6.13
C CYS A 29 -2.13 -5.65 -7.46
N ALA A 30 -2.82 -5.71 -8.59
CA ALA A 30 -2.21 -5.63 -9.92
C ALA A 30 -1.50 -4.29 -10.15
N GLU A 31 -2.09 -3.19 -9.67
CA GLU A 31 -1.47 -1.86 -9.73
C GLU A 31 -0.17 -1.82 -8.92
N ILE A 32 -0.19 -2.30 -7.67
CA ILE A 32 1.01 -2.30 -6.82
C ILE A 32 2.09 -3.23 -7.36
N ASN A 33 1.72 -4.41 -7.84
CA ASN A 33 2.66 -5.33 -8.49
C ASN A 33 3.35 -4.66 -9.70
N ARG A 34 2.60 -3.93 -10.53
CA ARG A 34 3.14 -3.16 -11.65
C ARG A 34 4.04 -2.01 -11.20
N PHE A 35 3.62 -1.26 -10.18
CA PHE A 35 4.35 -0.12 -9.65
C PHE A 35 5.69 -0.53 -9.03
N MET A 36 5.68 -1.58 -8.21
CA MET A 36 6.87 -2.09 -7.50
C MET A 36 7.72 -3.05 -8.33
N LYS A 37 7.23 -3.51 -9.49
CA LYS A 37 7.85 -4.59 -10.28
C LYS A 37 8.02 -5.89 -9.46
N LEU A 38 7.00 -6.22 -8.68
CA LEU A 38 6.92 -7.43 -7.85
C LEU A 38 5.66 -8.24 -8.22
N ASN A 39 5.49 -9.43 -7.62
CA ASN A 39 4.29 -10.24 -7.80
C ASN A 39 3.78 -10.85 -6.49
N ASN A 40 3.83 -10.06 -5.42
CA ASN A 40 3.47 -10.50 -4.07
C ASN A 40 2.58 -9.51 -3.30
N ALA A 41 1.94 -8.57 -4.02
CA ALA A 41 0.99 -7.65 -3.41
C ALA A 41 -0.27 -8.38 -2.90
N VAL A 42 -0.70 -8.03 -1.69
CA VAL A 42 -1.90 -8.58 -1.04
C VAL A 42 -2.80 -7.44 -0.57
N ALA A 43 -4.05 -7.42 -1.03
CA ALA A 43 -5.06 -6.49 -0.54
C ALA A 43 -5.52 -6.92 0.85
N LEU A 44 -5.49 -5.99 1.80
CA LEU A 44 -5.81 -6.23 3.20
C LEU A 44 -7.25 -5.86 3.54
N ALA A 45 -7.65 -4.64 3.23
CA ALA A 45 -8.95 -4.10 3.61
C ALA A 45 -9.43 -3.03 2.62
N PRO A 46 -10.75 -2.92 2.40
CA PRO A 46 -11.32 -1.80 1.68
C PRO A 46 -11.16 -0.50 2.47
N MET A 47 -11.08 0.62 1.76
CA MET A 47 -11.01 1.98 2.30
C MET A 47 -12.26 2.77 1.96
N SER A 48 -12.65 3.65 2.88
CA SER A 48 -13.74 4.60 2.66
C SER A 48 -13.33 5.74 1.73
N ASP A 49 -14.30 6.36 1.06
CA ASP A 49 -14.09 7.58 0.27
C ASP A 49 -13.48 8.70 1.12
N THR A 50 -13.90 8.85 2.38
CA THR A 50 -13.32 9.85 3.31
C THR A 50 -11.81 9.63 3.54
N THR A 51 -11.36 8.37 3.60
CA THR A 51 -9.93 8.05 3.74
C THR A 51 -9.17 8.38 2.46
N LEU A 52 -9.71 8.01 1.29
CA LEU A 52 -9.12 8.34 0.00
C LEU A 52 -8.98 9.85 -0.18
N ASP A 53 -10.00 10.62 0.17
CA ASP A 53 -10.00 12.09 0.08
C ASP A 53 -8.99 12.72 1.05
N HIS A 54 -8.91 12.23 2.29
CA HIS A 54 -8.00 12.76 3.31
C HIS A 54 -6.53 12.65 2.88
N PHE A 55 -6.16 11.52 2.29
CA PHE A 55 -4.80 11.26 1.80
C PHE A 55 -4.61 11.64 0.31
N GLN A 56 -5.63 12.22 -0.33
CA GLN A 56 -5.64 12.60 -1.74
C GLN A 56 -5.22 11.47 -2.69
N VAL A 57 -5.67 10.24 -2.40
CA VAL A 57 -5.28 9.04 -3.16
C VAL A 57 -6.04 9.01 -4.48
N VAL A 58 -5.32 9.24 -5.57
CA VAL A 58 -5.85 9.19 -6.94
C VAL A 58 -5.51 7.86 -7.61
N ALA A 59 -6.39 7.40 -8.51
CA ALA A 59 -6.16 6.18 -9.26
C ALA A 59 -4.85 6.29 -10.09
N GLY A 60 -4.03 5.24 -10.06
CA GLY A 60 -2.74 5.19 -10.78
C GLY A 60 -1.58 5.87 -10.05
N THR A 61 -1.81 6.52 -8.91
CA THR A 61 -0.75 7.07 -8.04
C THR A 61 -0.93 6.53 -6.62
N PRO A 62 -0.36 5.34 -6.33
CA PRO A 62 -0.45 4.74 -5.01
C PRO A 62 0.22 5.60 -3.95
N TRP A 63 -0.46 5.87 -2.85
CA TRP A 63 0.15 6.51 -1.69
C TRP A 63 0.87 5.44 -0.85
N LEU A 64 2.16 5.66 -0.56
CA LEU A 64 3.04 4.67 0.07
C LEU A 64 3.33 4.99 1.54
N PHE A 65 3.20 3.96 2.38
CA PHE A 65 3.68 3.90 3.74
C PHE A 65 4.65 2.72 3.89
N THR A 66 5.91 3.01 4.17
CA THR A 66 6.92 1.97 4.40
C THR A 66 7.19 1.84 5.88
N THR A 67 7.18 0.61 6.37
CA THR A 67 7.60 0.25 7.72
C THR A 67 8.84 -0.63 7.64
N LEU A 68 9.90 -0.17 8.30
CA LEU A 68 11.14 -0.91 8.49
C LEU A 68 11.21 -1.43 9.92
N HIS A 69 11.41 -2.73 10.07
CA HIS A 69 11.77 -3.37 11.32
C HIS A 69 13.30 -3.41 11.42
N SER A 70 13.85 -2.95 12.52
CA SER A 70 15.27 -3.15 12.80
C SER A 70 15.47 -4.43 13.62
N PRO A 71 16.64 -5.09 13.53
CA PRO A 71 16.96 -6.26 14.35
C PRO A 71 16.84 -6.03 15.87
N THR A 72 16.85 -4.77 16.31
CA THR A 72 16.65 -4.37 17.71
C THR A 72 15.17 -4.24 18.09
N GLY A 73 14.23 -4.62 17.21
CA GLY A 73 12.79 -4.48 17.44
C GLY A 73 12.24 -3.06 17.30
N LYS A 74 13.07 -2.08 16.90
CA LYS A 74 12.62 -0.70 16.66
C LYS A 74 11.98 -0.62 15.29
N VAL A 75 10.77 -0.06 15.25
CA VAL A 75 10.04 0.22 14.02
C VAL A 75 10.31 1.66 13.58
N THR A 76 10.69 1.85 12.33
CA THR A 76 10.80 3.16 11.69
C THR A 76 9.86 3.23 10.50
N SER A 77 9.06 4.29 10.41
CA SER A 77 8.11 4.49 9.31
C SER A 77 8.47 5.70 8.45
N SER A 78 8.10 5.64 7.18
CA SER A 78 8.21 6.76 6.23
C SER A 78 6.98 6.78 5.33
N GLN A 79 6.52 7.97 4.98
CA GLN A 79 5.28 8.19 4.23
C GLN A 79 5.57 9.03 3.00
N PHE A 80 5.05 8.61 1.85
CA PHE A 80 5.27 9.26 0.56
C PHE A 80 3.96 9.27 -0.25
N PRO A 81 3.54 10.42 -0.78
CA PRO A 81 2.46 10.49 -1.75
C PRO A 81 2.87 9.97 -3.13
#